data_AF-A0A9W9B084-F1
#
_entry.id   AF-A0A9W9B084-F1
#
_cell.length_a   1.000
_cell.length_b   1.000
_cell.length_c   1.000
_cell.angle_alpha   90.00
_cell.angle_beta   90.00
_cell.angle_gamma   90.00
#
_symmetry.space_group_name_H-M   'P 1'
#
loop_
_entity.id
_entity.type
_entity.pdbx_description
1 polymer ?
#
loop_
_entity_poly.entity_id
_entity_poly.type
_entity_poly.pdbx_seq_one_letter_code
_entity_poly.pdbx_strand_id
1 'polypeptide(L)'
;MCHSISAQLLNPCGHTICGPCADQWLFDQGAETCPTCRRKTNYLRPLIPNITVNNFVERYIQICALSGDQDWQNNGSKLIDWLERIK
;
A
#
# COMPACT_ATOMS: atom_id res chain seq x y z
N MET A 1 2.50 13.85 -6.06
CA MET A 1 1.37 13.11 -6.66
C MET A 1 0.85 12.21 -5.56
N CYS A 2 -0.43 12.27 -5.19
CA CYS A 2 -0.99 11.39 -4.16
C CYS A 2 -1.33 10.05 -4.84
N HIS A 3 -0.54 9.01 -4.61
CA HIS A 3 -0.90 7.65 -5.01
C HIS A 3 -1.92 7.13 -3.98
N SER A 4 -3.07 6.62 -4.45
CA SER A 4 -4.07 5.93 -3.60
C SER A 4 -3.40 4.81 -2.77
N ILE A 5 -4.05 4.28 -1.71
CA ILE A 5 -3.49 3.16 -0.89
C ILE A 5 -3.09 1.92 -1.70
N SER A 6 -3.37 1.88 -3.00
CA SER A 6 -2.85 0.90 -3.94
C SER A 6 -1.42 0.45 -3.60
N ALA A 7 -1.25 -0.86 -3.52
CA ALA A 7 0.06 -1.47 -3.34
C ALA A 7 0.96 -1.11 -4.54
N GLN A 8 2.19 -0.69 -4.27
CA GLN A 8 3.19 -0.30 -5.27
C GLN A 8 4.44 -1.17 -5.15
N LEU A 9 4.93 -1.70 -6.26
CA LEU A 9 6.24 -2.34 -6.38
C LEU A 9 7.33 -1.29 -6.58
N LEU A 10 8.41 -1.41 -5.83
CA LEU A 10 9.61 -0.59 -5.99
C LEU A 10 10.50 -1.16 -7.09
N ASN A 11 10.58 -0.47 -8.21
CA ASN A 11 11.42 -0.84 -9.36
C ASN A 11 12.88 -0.49 -9.09
N PRO A 12 13.86 -1.42 -9.23
CA PRO A 12 13.74 -2.78 -9.80
C PRO A 12 13.72 -3.90 -8.75
N CYS A 13 13.69 -3.60 -7.46
CA CYS A 13 13.83 -4.63 -6.42
C CYS A 13 12.57 -5.50 -6.22
N GLY A 14 11.40 -5.03 -6.62
CA GLY A 14 10.13 -5.75 -6.49
C GLY A 14 9.55 -5.81 -5.08
N HIS A 15 10.10 -5.08 -4.11
CA HIS A 15 9.46 -4.95 -2.79
C HIS A 15 8.18 -4.13 -2.90
N THR A 16 7.13 -4.57 -2.21
CA THR A 16 5.82 -3.90 -2.22
C THR A 16 5.69 -2.96 -1.03
N ILE A 17 5.11 -1.79 -1.27
CA ILE A 17 4.87 -0.72 -0.28
C ILE A 17 3.49 -0.09 -0.55
N CYS A 18 2.86 0.50 0.47
CA CYS A 18 1.62 1.24 0.28
C CYS A 18 1.87 2.56 -0.49
N GLY A 19 0.91 3.01 -1.31
CA GLY A 19 1.04 4.29 -2.06
C GLY A 19 1.48 5.48 -1.21
N PRO A 20 0.76 5.82 -0.11
CA PRO A 20 1.14 6.92 0.78
C PRO A 20 2.53 6.76 1.41
N CYS A 21 2.89 5.52 1.77
CA CYS A 21 4.20 5.20 2.33
C CYS A 21 5.31 5.43 1.29
N ALA A 22 5.05 5.08 0.03
CA ALA A 22 5.95 5.32 -1.08
C ALA A 22 6.09 6.82 -1.38
N ASP A 23 4.99 7.57 -1.30
CA ASP A 23 4.99 9.01 -1.50
C ASP A 23 5.84 9.72 -0.46
N GLN A 24 5.57 9.41 0.81
CA GLN A 24 6.32 9.96 1.93
C GLN A 24 7.82 9.66 1.81
N TRP A 25 8.16 8.43 1.41
CA TRP A 25 9.55 8.00 1.36
C TRP A 25 10.31 8.58 0.15
N LEU A 26 9.75 8.47 -1.05
CA LEU A 26 10.45 8.82 -2.29
C LEU A 26 10.31 10.29 -2.66
N PHE A 27 9.16 10.91 -2.38
CA PHE A 27 8.87 12.26 -2.84
C PHE A 27 8.99 13.28 -1.70
N ASP A 28 8.44 13.00 -0.52
CA ASP A 28 8.51 13.96 0.59
C ASP A 28 9.90 13.99 1.25
N GLN A 29 10.50 12.82 1.46
CA GLN A 29 11.85 12.69 2.03
C GLN A 29 12.96 12.72 0.97
N GLY A 30 12.61 12.61 -0.32
CA GLY A 30 13.58 12.59 -1.42
C GLY A 30 14.49 11.36 -1.43
N ALA A 31 14.08 10.24 -0.84
CA ALA A 31 14.89 9.03 -0.87
C ALA A 31 14.89 8.40 -2.28
N GLU A 32 16.05 7.93 -2.73
CA GLU A 32 16.19 7.25 -4.04
C GLU A 32 16.36 5.74 -3.90
N THR A 33 15.93 5.16 -2.78
CA THR A 33 16.19 3.75 -2.45
C THR A 33 14.95 3.05 -1.91
N CYS A 34 14.87 1.73 -2.08
CA CYS A 34 13.87 0.92 -1.41
C CYS A 34 14.05 0.97 0.12
N PRO A 35 13.02 1.23 0.93
CA PRO A 35 13.15 1.27 2.39
C PRO A 35 13.47 -0.11 2.99
N THR A 36 13.08 -1.20 2.31
CA THR A 36 13.32 -2.58 2.76
C THR A 36 14.76 -3.04 2.50
N CYS A 37 15.24 -2.89 1.26
CA CYS A 37 16.51 -3.49 0.83
C CYS A 37 17.58 -2.47 0.42
N ARG A 38 17.27 -1.17 0.49
CA ARG A 38 18.15 -0.04 0.14
C ARG A 38 18.68 -0.04 -1.30
N ARG A 39 18.20 -0.93 -2.17
CA ARG A 39 18.49 -0.88 -3.61
C ARG A 39 17.98 0.43 -4.19
N LYS A 40 18.80 1.10 -5.02
CA LYS A 40 18.40 2.32 -5.74
C LYS A 40 17.17 2.05 -6.60
N THR A 41 16.19 2.95 -6.53
CA THR A 41 14.99 2.90 -7.36
C THR A 41 15.27 3.45 -8.75
N ASN A 42 14.45 3.07 -9.73
CA ASN A 42 14.53 3.67 -11.05
C ASN A 42 14.11 5.15 -10.99
N TYR A 43 14.92 6.04 -11.56
CA TYR A 43 14.70 7.48 -11.49
C TYR A 43 13.39 7.95 -12.17
N LEU A 44 13.03 7.36 -13.31
CA LEU A 44 11.86 7.78 -14.08
C LEU A 44 10.57 7.09 -13.62
N ARG A 45 10.67 5.83 -13.20
CA ARG A 45 9.54 4.98 -12.80
C ARG A 45 9.92 4.18 -11.56
N PRO A 46 10.02 4.83 -10.39
CA PRO A 46 10.41 4.14 -9.15
C PRO A 46 9.30 3.22 -8.62
N LEU A 47 8.05 3.48 -8.98
CA LEU A 47 6.86 2.76 -8.53
C LEU A 47 6.11 2.13 -9.70
N ILE A 48 5.63 0.90 -9.52
CA ILE A 48 4.77 0.17 -10.45
C ILE A 48 3.57 -0.37 -9.67
N PRO A 49 2.31 -0.14 -10.09
CA PRO A 49 1.14 -0.66 -9.39
C PRO A 49 1.19 -2.20 -9.23
N ASN A 50 1.01 -2.68 -8.00
CA ASN A 50 0.91 -4.09 -7.67
C ASN A 50 -0.54 -4.52 -7.53
N ILE A 51 -1.20 -4.71 -8.67
CA ILE A 51 -2.63 -5.08 -8.72
C ILE A 51 -2.88 -6.41 -7.98
N THR A 52 -1.95 -7.36 -8.06
CA THR A 52 -2.09 -8.66 -7.40
C THR A 52 -2.14 -8.53 -5.88
N VAL A 53 -1.23 -7.76 -5.27
CA VAL A 53 -1.25 -7.54 -3.82
C VAL A 53 -2.46 -6.69 -3.42
N ASN A 54 -2.85 -5.71 -4.24
CA ASN A 54 -4.03 -4.91 -3.96
C ASN A 54 -5.30 -5.77 -3.88
N ASN A 55 -5.53 -6.61 -4.89
CA ASN A 55 -6.67 -7.53 -4.91
C ASN A 55 -6.63 -8.53 -3.75
N PHE A 56 -5.43 -8.97 -3.36
CA PHE A 56 -5.26 -9.88 -2.23
C PHE A 56 -5.66 -9.21 -0.90
N VAL A 57 -5.22 -7.97 -0.66
CA VAL A 57 -5.56 -7.21 0.54
C VAL A 57 -7.07 -6.96 0.62
N GLU A 58 -7.69 -6.53 -0.49
CA GLU A 58 -9.14 -6.31 -0.55
C GLU A 58 -9.92 -7.58 -0.22
N ARG A 59 -9.51 -8.73 -0.80
CA ARG A 59 -10.18 -10.00 -0.53
C ARG A 59 -9.93 -10.49 0.89
N TYR A 60 -8.74 -10.27 1.44
CA TYR A 60 -8.41 -10.64 2.81
C TYR A 60 -9.28 -9.88 3.82
N ILE A 61 -9.47 -8.57 3.65
CA ILE A 61 -10.35 -7.75 4.49
C ILE A 61 -11.79 -8.31 4.49
N GLN A 62 -12.31 -8.68 3.32
CA GLN A 62 -13.64 -9.30 3.21
C GLN A 62 -13.71 -10.64 3.97
N ILE A 63 -12.66 -11.46 3.88
CA ILE A 63 -12.60 -12.74 4.60
C ILE A 63 -12.58 -12.51 6.11
N CYS A 64 -11.85 -11.51 6.61
CA CYS A 64 -11.84 -11.16 8.03
C CYS A 64 -13.26 -10.83 8.53
N ALA A 65 -13.99 -9.99 7.80
CA ALA A 65 -15.37 -9.63 8.12
C ALA A 65 -16.30 -10.86 8.14
N LEU A 66 -16.21 -11.71 7.12
CA LEU A 66 -17.00 -12.95 6.99
C LEU A 66 -16.66 -14.00 8.06
N SER A 67 -15.43 -14.00 8.56
CA SER A 67 -14.96 -14.91 9.61
C SER A 67 -15.40 -14.47 11.01
N GLY A 68 -16.10 -13.35 11.14
CA GLY A 68 -16.62 -12.86 12.42
C GLY A 68 -15.73 -11.84 13.13
N ASP A 69 -14.67 -11.31 12.49
CA ASP A 69 -13.88 -10.22 13.08
C ASP A 69 -14.71 -8.93 13.08
N GLN A 70 -15.22 -8.56 14.27
CA GLN A 70 -16.09 -7.41 14.48
C GLN A 70 -15.44 -6.08 14.06
N ASP A 71 -14.11 -5.97 14.13
CA ASP A 71 -13.41 -4.74 13.73
C ASP A 71 -13.42 -4.53 12.20
N TRP A 72 -13.57 -5.60 11.42
CA TRP A 72 -13.65 -5.54 9.96
C TRP A 72 -15.09 -5.58 9.43
N GLN A 73 -16.09 -5.75 10.30
CA GLN A 73 -17.51 -5.68 9.95
C GLN A 73 -18.00 -4.23 9.86
N ASN A 74 -19.27 -4.04 9.48
CA ASN A 74 -19.88 -2.71 9.40
C ASN A 74 -19.74 -1.95 10.73
N ASN A 75 -19.28 -0.69 10.65
CA ASN A 75 -18.93 0.16 11.79
C ASN A 75 -17.76 -0.33 12.66
N GLY A 76 -17.06 -1.39 12.22
CA GLY A 76 -15.86 -1.87 12.85
C GLY A 76 -14.71 -0.86 12.75
N SER A 77 -13.90 -0.80 13.81
CA SER A 77 -12.83 0.20 13.95
C SER A 77 -11.81 0.14 12.82
N LYS A 78 -11.37 -1.07 12.44
CA LYS A 78 -10.40 -1.30 11.36
C LYS A 78 -10.98 -0.98 9.99
N LEU A 79 -12.25 -1.29 9.76
CA LEU A 79 -12.91 -0.95 8.49
C LEU A 79 -13.04 0.57 8.33
N ILE A 80 -13.42 1.29 9.38
CA ILE A 80 -13.50 2.76 9.35
C ILE A 80 -12.14 3.38 9.04
N ASP A 81 -11.08 2.99 9.77
CA ASP A 81 -9.71 3.47 9.54
C ASP A 81 -9.24 3.16 8.10
N TRP A 82 -9.50 1.96 7.60
CA TRP A 82 -9.18 1.59 6.23
C TRP A 82 -9.92 2.47 5.21
N LEU A 83 -11.22 2.72 5.41
CA LEU A 83 -12.04 3.55 4.55
C LEU A 83 -11.62 5.02 4.58
N GLU A 84 -11.10 5.52 5.69
CA GLU A 84 -10.55 6.88 5.78
C GLU A 84 -9.28 7.05 4.96
N ARG A 85 -8.44 6.01 4.90
CA ARG A 85 -7.17 6.08 4.19
C ARG A 85 -7.34 5.98 2.66
N ILE A 86 -8.46 5.45 2.15
CA ILE A 86 -8.73 5.29 0.69
C ILE A 86 -9.46 6.47 0.06
N LYS A 87 -9.92 7.44 0.87
CA LYS A 87 -10.54 8.69 0.39
C LYS A 87 -9.51 9.62 -0.23
#